data_AF-A0A2A5EPV0-F1
#
_entry.id   AF-A0A2A5EPV0-F1
#
_cell.length_a   1.000
_cell.length_b   1.000
_cell.length_c   1.000
_cell.angle_alpha   90.00
_cell.angle_beta   90.00
_cell.angle_gamma   90.00
#
_symmetry.space_group_name_H-M   'P 1'
#
loop_
_entity.id
_entity.type
_entity.pdbx_description
1 polymer ?
#
loop_
_entity_poly.entity_id
_entity_poly.type
_entity_poly.pdbx_seq_one_letter_code
_entity_poly.pdbx_strand_id
1 'polypeptide(L)'
;MTDQRSTNNVDGVSPKRPPFDVVAAVNNEQVLNANLLASPLLHSCRDRLVAKRGFSSAAAAYNAGLDETDGNIVVLVHQDVYFPKNWDAQLLAGIAAIEKKDPNWAIIGIYGVRPDGSHVGRVWSSGIERELGEAFDAPATVTTIDELVIVVNRRSGLRFDENLPGFHLYATDIALAAADKGRGVYVVHAPVVHNSVPVLSLSGAYVQAYKYLQKKWSHRLPIVTTVTILSRTGWSLWRTQFRLAGWDGARAQRRREELERRPRRDPGEVATMLGYERP
;
A
#
# COMPACT_ATOMS: atom_id res chain seq x y z
N MET A 1 -29.37 56.49 -6.40
CA MET A 1 -30.56 55.73 -6.85
C MET A 1 -30.11 54.85 -7.99
N THR A 2 -29.59 53.68 -7.63
CA THR A 2 -30.23 52.34 -7.73
C THR A 2 -29.96 51.73 -9.10
N ASP A 3 -28.99 50.82 -9.21
CA ASP A 3 -29.14 49.35 -9.05
C ASP A 3 -29.58 48.76 -10.40
N GLN A 4 -28.87 47.82 -11.05
CA GLN A 4 -28.69 46.44 -10.61
C GLN A 4 -27.42 45.82 -11.21
N ARG A 5 -26.59 45.24 -10.36
CA ARG A 5 -25.59 44.22 -10.71
C ARG A 5 -26.29 42.87 -10.76
N SER A 6 -26.31 42.23 -11.93
CA SER A 6 -26.59 40.80 -12.03
C SER A 6 -25.31 40.04 -11.67
N THR A 7 -25.17 39.65 -10.40
CA THR A 7 -24.12 38.74 -9.97
C THR A 7 -24.53 37.32 -10.31
N ASN A 8 -23.91 36.77 -11.35
CA ASN A 8 -24.00 35.34 -11.65
C ASN A 8 -23.49 34.55 -10.44
N ASN A 9 -24.39 33.71 -9.94
CA ASN A 9 -24.17 32.72 -8.90
C ASN A 9 -23.09 31.75 -9.39
N VAL A 10 -21.91 31.76 -8.76
CA VAL A 10 -20.90 30.74 -8.98
C VAL A 10 -21.32 29.57 -8.12
N ASP A 11 -21.89 28.55 -8.76
CA ASP A 11 -22.31 27.32 -8.12
C ASP A 11 -21.17 26.74 -7.26
N GLY A 12 -21.41 26.74 -5.95
CA GLY A 12 -20.57 26.06 -4.97
C GLY A 12 -20.65 24.56 -5.18
N VAL A 13 -19.85 24.03 -6.09
CA VAL A 13 -19.55 22.59 -6.13
C VAL A 13 -18.72 22.31 -4.88
N SER A 14 -19.38 21.83 -3.83
CA SER A 14 -18.67 21.19 -2.71
C SER A 14 -17.72 20.14 -3.30
N PRO A 15 -16.44 20.10 -2.91
CA PRO A 15 -15.49 19.17 -3.49
C PRO A 15 -16.07 17.75 -3.38
N LYS A 16 -16.21 17.08 -4.53
CA LYS A 16 -16.74 15.72 -4.59
C LYS A 16 -15.88 14.85 -3.69
N ARG A 17 -16.45 14.37 -2.59
CA ARG A 17 -15.78 13.43 -1.69
C ARG A 17 -15.40 12.17 -2.47
N PRO A 18 -14.24 11.55 -2.19
CA PRO A 18 -13.85 10.31 -2.84
C PRO A 18 -14.88 9.20 -2.55
N PRO A 19 -15.22 8.32 -3.51
CA PRO A 19 -16.25 7.30 -3.36
C PRO A 19 -15.73 5.99 -2.72
N PHE A 20 -14.66 6.04 -1.93
CA PHE A 20 -14.06 4.88 -1.26
C PHE A 20 -13.80 5.14 0.23
N ASP A 21 -13.77 4.07 1.02
CA ASP A 21 -13.36 4.12 2.44
C ASP A 21 -11.85 3.89 2.57
N VAL A 22 -11.27 4.35 3.68
CA VAL A 22 -9.85 4.16 3.97
C VAL A 22 -9.72 3.38 5.28
N VAL A 23 -8.88 2.35 5.30
CA VAL A 23 -8.59 1.57 6.51
C VAL A 23 -7.09 1.56 6.75
N ALA A 24 -6.67 1.84 7.98
CA ALA A 24 -5.28 1.76 8.38
C ALA A 24 -5.10 0.85 9.60
N ALA A 25 -4.10 -0.04 9.54
CA ALA A 25 -3.60 -0.73 10.72
C ALA A 25 -2.60 0.19 11.45
N VAL A 26 -2.94 0.58 12.68
CA VAL A 26 -2.23 1.63 13.44
C VAL A 26 -1.62 1.04 14.70
N ASN A 27 -0.32 1.25 14.87
CA ASN A 27 0.40 0.92 16.10
C ASN A 27 1.14 2.12 16.71
N ASN A 28 1.19 3.25 16.00
CA ASN A 28 1.90 4.44 16.44
C ASN A 28 1.16 5.70 15.97
N GLU A 29 0.52 6.40 16.90
CA GLU A 29 -0.27 7.59 16.61
C GLU A 29 0.59 8.74 16.07
N GLN A 30 1.82 8.90 16.54
CA GLN A 30 2.71 9.96 16.05
C GLN A 30 3.06 9.72 14.58
N VAL A 31 3.30 8.47 14.19
CA VAL A 31 3.54 8.09 12.80
C VAL A 31 2.29 8.30 11.96
N LEU A 32 1.11 7.89 12.45
CA LEU A 32 -0.16 8.13 11.76
C LEU A 32 -0.40 9.63 11.50
N ASN A 33 -0.19 10.47 12.52
CA ASN A 33 -0.41 11.92 12.43
C ASN A 33 0.59 12.60 11.49
N ALA A 34 1.86 12.21 11.54
CA ALA A 34 2.91 12.80 10.72
C ALA A 34 2.89 12.36 9.25
N ASN A 35 2.09 11.35 8.89
CA ASN A 35 2.05 10.78 7.54
C ASN A 35 0.63 10.72 7.01
N LEU A 36 -0.08 9.61 7.26
CA LEU A 36 -1.37 9.36 6.63
C LEU A 36 -2.36 10.49 6.90
N LEU A 37 -2.50 10.95 8.14
CA LEU A 37 -3.41 12.04 8.50
C LEU A 37 -2.97 13.43 8.01
N ALA A 38 -1.72 13.59 7.58
CA ALA A 38 -1.23 14.81 6.95
C ALA A 38 -1.59 14.87 5.44
N SER A 39 -2.06 13.76 4.87
CA SER A 39 -2.44 13.69 3.46
C SER A 39 -3.59 14.65 3.12
N PRO A 40 -3.47 15.49 2.07
CA PRO A 40 -4.56 16.33 1.57
C PRO A 40 -5.89 15.60 1.38
N LEU A 41 -5.85 14.33 0.94
CA LEU A 41 -7.01 13.46 0.82
C LEU A 41 -7.86 13.43 2.11
N LEU A 42 -7.21 13.23 3.26
CA LEU A 42 -7.90 13.04 4.53
C LEU A 42 -8.33 14.35 5.20
N HIS A 43 -8.02 15.52 4.61
CA HIS A 43 -8.61 16.78 5.06
C HIS A 43 -10.09 16.89 4.67
N SER A 44 -10.51 16.23 3.60
CA SER A 44 -11.89 16.30 3.07
C SER A 44 -12.74 15.06 3.37
N CYS A 45 -12.13 13.94 3.78
CA CYS A 45 -12.83 12.67 4.05
C CYS A 45 -12.33 11.93 5.31
N ARG A 46 -11.88 12.66 6.35
CA ARG A 46 -11.41 12.05 7.60
C ARG A 46 -12.45 11.12 8.25
N ASP A 47 -13.72 11.44 8.10
CA ASP A 47 -14.87 10.64 8.56
C ASP A 47 -14.94 9.25 7.91
N ARG A 48 -14.25 9.02 6.79
CA ARG A 48 -14.16 7.72 6.10
C ARG A 48 -12.91 6.90 6.45
N LEU A 49 -12.05 7.41 7.34
CA LEU A 49 -10.89 6.68 7.82
C LEU A 49 -11.28 5.80 9.02
N VAL A 50 -11.12 4.49 8.86
CA VAL A 50 -11.21 3.50 9.93
C VAL A 50 -9.80 3.09 10.36
N ALA A 51 -9.40 3.48 11.57
CA ALA A 51 -8.09 3.15 12.12
C ALA A 51 -8.19 1.96 13.10
N LYS A 52 -7.65 0.81 12.72
CA LYS A 52 -7.68 -0.45 13.49
C LYS A 52 -6.40 -0.60 14.33
N ARG A 53 -6.57 -0.80 15.64
CA ARG A 53 -5.49 -0.82 16.65
C ARG A 53 -5.49 -2.11 17.44
N GLY A 54 -4.34 -2.49 17.98
CA GLY A 54 -4.23 -3.62 18.91
C GLY A 54 -4.33 -5.01 18.27
N PHE A 55 -4.26 -5.10 16.93
CA PHE A 55 -4.27 -6.38 16.22
C PHE A 55 -2.86 -7.00 16.18
N SER A 56 -2.81 -8.33 16.22
CA SER A 56 -1.57 -9.11 16.14
C SER A 56 -1.11 -9.40 14.70
N SER A 57 -1.98 -9.18 13.70
CA SER A 57 -1.66 -9.31 12.29
C SER A 57 -2.38 -8.25 11.45
N ALA A 58 -1.79 -7.93 10.29
CA ALA A 58 -2.41 -7.05 9.31
C ALA A 58 -3.69 -7.66 8.73
N ALA A 59 -3.69 -8.98 8.52
CA ALA A 59 -4.85 -9.70 7.98
C ALA A 59 -6.10 -9.52 8.85
N ALA A 60 -5.98 -9.72 10.17
CA ALA A 60 -7.08 -9.54 11.11
C ALA A 60 -7.49 -8.05 11.21
N ALA A 61 -6.52 -7.13 11.23
CA ALA A 61 -6.82 -5.70 11.26
C ALA A 61 -7.64 -5.27 10.03
N TYR A 62 -7.22 -5.67 8.83
CA TYR A 62 -7.89 -5.27 7.60
C TYR A 62 -9.21 -5.98 7.38
N ASN A 63 -9.37 -7.25 7.75
CA ASN A 63 -10.69 -7.89 7.73
C ASN A 63 -11.67 -7.16 8.66
N ALA A 64 -11.25 -6.83 9.88
CA ALA A 64 -12.08 -6.09 10.83
C ALA A 64 -12.37 -4.65 10.38
N GLY A 65 -11.53 -4.03 9.53
CA GLY A 65 -11.82 -2.74 8.90
C GLY A 65 -12.72 -2.87 7.67
N LEU A 66 -12.58 -3.95 6.89
CA LEU A 66 -13.51 -4.28 5.80
C LEU A 66 -14.92 -4.52 6.36
N ASP A 67 -15.07 -5.12 7.54
CA ASP A 67 -16.39 -5.32 8.17
C ASP A 67 -17.04 -4.02 8.69
N GLU A 68 -16.24 -3.01 9.00
CA GLU A 68 -16.70 -1.72 9.53
C GLU A 68 -17.00 -0.69 8.42
N THR A 69 -16.64 -1.00 7.18
CA THR A 69 -16.80 -0.13 6.00
C THR A 69 -17.82 -0.70 5.02
N ASP A 70 -18.53 0.18 4.32
CA ASP A 70 -19.61 -0.21 3.39
C ASP A 70 -19.29 0.13 1.93
N GLY A 71 -18.21 0.87 1.67
CA GLY A 71 -17.78 1.25 0.34
C GLY A 71 -17.48 0.04 -0.55
N ASN A 72 -17.91 0.12 -1.81
CA ASN A 72 -17.56 -0.88 -2.83
C ASN A 72 -16.05 -0.97 -3.05
N ILE A 73 -15.36 0.15 -2.87
CA ILE A 73 -13.91 0.28 -2.96
C ILE A 73 -13.40 0.65 -1.57
N VAL A 74 -12.40 -0.08 -1.09
CA VAL A 74 -11.73 0.18 0.19
C VAL A 74 -10.23 0.27 -0.02
N VAL A 75 -9.64 1.36 0.42
CA VAL A 75 -8.18 1.60 0.39
C VAL A 75 -7.60 1.21 1.74
N LEU A 76 -6.88 0.11 1.77
CA LEU A 76 -6.13 -0.36 2.93
C LEU A 76 -4.70 0.20 2.84
N VAL A 77 -4.22 0.86 3.90
CA VAL A 77 -2.98 1.64 3.81
C VAL A 77 -2.18 1.58 5.11
N HIS A 78 -0.85 1.63 5.01
CA HIS A 78 0.01 1.78 6.17
C HIS A 78 -0.11 3.18 6.79
N GLN A 79 -0.01 3.26 8.12
CA GLN A 79 -0.03 4.54 8.85
C GLN A 79 1.12 5.51 8.46
N ASP A 80 2.22 4.99 7.88
CA ASP A 80 3.42 5.75 7.47
C ASP A 80 3.43 6.11 5.98
N VAL A 81 2.30 5.98 5.30
CA VAL A 81 2.09 6.45 3.92
C VAL A 81 1.47 7.84 3.92
N TYR A 82 1.90 8.69 3.01
CA TYR A 82 1.28 9.97 2.70
C TYR A 82 0.77 9.98 1.25
N PHE A 83 -0.49 10.38 1.07
CA PHE A 83 -1.13 10.57 -0.23
C PHE A 83 -1.00 12.03 -0.69
N PRO A 84 -0.27 12.31 -1.78
CA PRO A 84 -0.15 13.66 -2.34
C PRO A 84 -1.47 14.25 -2.84
N LYS A 85 -1.50 15.53 -3.21
CA LYS A 85 -2.66 16.15 -3.88
C LYS A 85 -3.07 15.32 -5.10
N ASN A 86 -4.39 15.28 -5.34
CA ASN A 86 -5.02 14.58 -6.47
C ASN A 86 -4.79 13.05 -6.52
N TRP A 87 -4.24 12.44 -5.47
CA TRP A 87 -4.00 10.99 -5.44
C TRP A 87 -5.28 10.18 -5.66
N ASP A 88 -6.40 10.63 -5.11
CA ASP A 88 -7.73 10.02 -5.33
C ASP A 88 -8.19 10.11 -6.78
N ALA A 89 -7.97 11.25 -7.44
CA ALA A 89 -8.29 11.39 -8.87
C ALA A 89 -7.45 10.42 -9.73
N GLN A 90 -6.15 10.26 -9.41
CA GLN A 90 -5.26 9.31 -10.08
C GLN A 90 -5.71 7.86 -9.86
N LEU A 91 -6.06 7.49 -8.62
CA LEU A 91 -6.61 6.18 -8.31
C LEU A 91 -7.91 5.92 -9.09
N LEU A 92 -8.86 6.87 -9.08
CA LEU A 92 -10.15 6.72 -9.75
C LEU A 92 -10.00 6.61 -11.27
N ALA A 93 -9.08 7.36 -11.87
CA ALA A 93 -8.73 7.23 -13.28
C ALA A 93 -8.15 5.83 -13.58
N GLY A 94 -7.28 5.32 -12.71
CA GLY A 94 -6.74 3.96 -12.79
C GLY A 94 -7.81 2.88 -12.70
N ILE A 95 -8.72 2.99 -11.72
CA ILE A 95 -9.88 2.09 -11.56
C ILE A 95 -10.75 2.12 -12.82
N ALA A 96 -11.12 3.31 -13.31
CA ALA A 96 -11.95 3.43 -14.50
C ALA A 96 -11.27 2.83 -15.75
N ALA A 97 -9.94 2.95 -15.88
CA ALA A 97 -9.18 2.35 -16.96
C ALA A 97 -9.12 0.81 -16.86
N ILE A 98 -9.05 0.26 -15.64
CA ILE A 98 -9.13 -1.18 -15.38
C ILE A 98 -10.53 -1.70 -15.68
N GLU A 99 -11.58 -1.07 -15.13
CA GLU A 99 -12.97 -1.53 -15.27
C GLU A 99 -13.44 -1.64 -16.72
N LYS A 100 -12.93 -0.77 -17.60
CA LYS A 100 -13.19 -0.86 -19.06
C LYS A 100 -12.67 -2.15 -19.69
N LYS A 101 -11.63 -2.77 -19.12
CA LYS A 101 -10.95 -3.96 -19.65
C LYS A 101 -11.27 -5.22 -18.85
N ASP A 102 -11.34 -5.10 -17.53
CA ASP A 102 -11.62 -6.16 -16.59
C ASP A 102 -12.64 -5.67 -15.54
N PRO A 103 -13.94 -5.91 -15.74
CA PRO A 103 -14.97 -5.58 -14.74
C PRO A 103 -14.90 -6.48 -13.50
N ASN A 104 -14.08 -7.54 -13.53
CA ASN A 104 -13.92 -8.52 -12.47
C ASN A 104 -12.63 -8.35 -11.66
N TRP A 105 -11.93 -7.21 -11.81
CA TRP A 105 -10.74 -6.90 -11.03
C TRP A 105 -11.02 -6.96 -9.51
N ALA A 106 -10.03 -7.38 -8.74
CA ALA A 106 -10.19 -7.55 -7.30
C ALA A 106 -9.26 -6.69 -6.46
N ILE A 107 -8.00 -6.57 -6.88
CA ILE A 107 -6.95 -5.93 -6.09
C ILE A 107 -6.17 -4.93 -6.96
N ILE A 108 -5.93 -3.74 -6.42
CA ILE A 108 -5.01 -2.76 -6.99
C ILE A 108 -3.95 -2.39 -5.95
N GLY A 109 -2.69 -2.33 -6.35
CA GLY A 109 -1.59 -1.74 -5.57
C GLY A 109 -1.00 -0.50 -6.23
N ILE A 110 -0.01 0.11 -5.57
CA ILE A 110 0.76 1.25 -6.12
C ILE A 110 2.18 0.81 -6.56
N TYR A 111 2.66 -0.30 -6.01
CA TYR A 111 3.92 -0.92 -6.38
C TYR A 111 3.76 -2.44 -6.38
N GLY A 112 4.39 -3.12 -7.33
CA GLY A 112 4.24 -4.57 -7.47
C GLY A 112 5.19 -5.19 -8.48
N VAL A 113 4.97 -6.48 -8.73
CA VAL A 113 5.84 -7.31 -9.58
C VAL A 113 5.00 -7.92 -10.71
N ARG A 114 5.43 -7.69 -11.94
CA ARG A 114 4.82 -8.23 -13.17
C ARG A 114 5.06 -9.74 -13.31
N PRO A 115 4.32 -10.44 -14.19
CA PRO A 115 4.53 -11.86 -14.45
C PRO A 115 5.96 -12.24 -14.90
N ASP A 116 6.67 -11.32 -15.54
CA ASP A 116 8.08 -11.50 -15.96
C ASP A 116 9.09 -11.27 -14.82
N GLY A 117 8.62 -10.94 -13.61
CA GLY A 117 9.45 -10.65 -12.44
C GLY A 117 9.97 -9.22 -12.36
N SER A 118 9.68 -8.36 -13.35
CA SER A 118 10.04 -6.95 -13.30
C SER A 118 9.12 -6.17 -12.35
N HIS A 119 9.65 -5.11 -11.75
CA HIS A 119 8.88 -4.26 -10.84
C HIS A 119 8.13 -3.17 -11.62
N VAL A 120 6.98 -2.75 -11.11
CA VAL A 120 6.19 -1.63 -11.63
C VAL A 120 5.59 -0.83 -10.49
N GLY A 121 5.50 0.49 -10.66
CA GLY A 121 4.99 1.42 -9.66
C GLY A 121 5.89 2.63 -9.54
N ARG A 122 5.49 3.61 -8.72
CA ARG A 122 6.32 4.77 -8.37
C ARG A 122 6.08 5.16 -6.92
N VAL A 123 7.11 5.02 -6.09
CA VAL A 123 6.99 5.25 -4.63
C VAL A 123 8.29 5.83 -4.09
N TRP A 124 8.22 6.87 -3.27
CA TRP A 124 9.35 7.25 -2.43
C TRP A 124 9.40 6.37 -1.19
N SER A 125 10.58 5.86 -0.82
CA SER A 125 10.76 5.10 0.41
C SER A 125 11.91 5.65 1.24
N SER A 126 11.59 6.20 2.41
CA SER A 126 12.58 6.74 3.35
C SER A 126 13.48 5.64 3.94
N GLY A 127 13.01 4.39 3.99
CA GLY A 127 13.80 3.25 4.44
C GLY A 127 15.00 2.90 3.55
N ILE A 128 14.99 3.36 2.29
CA ILE A 128 16.08 3.18 1.32
C ILE A 128 16.56 4.50 0.71
N GLU A 129 16.00 5.63 1.18
CA GLU A 129 16.31 7.00 0.77
C GLU A 129 16.29 7.24 -0.75
N ARG A 130 15.33 6.63 -1.46
CA ARG A 130 15.17 6.84 -2.91
C ARG A 130 13.74 6.59 -3.39
N GLU A 131 13.48 7.05 -4.61
CA GLU A 131 12.31 6.64 -5.38
C GLU A 131 12.52 5.23 -5.96
N LEU A 132 11.47 4.42 -5.91
CA LEU A 132 11.38 3.10 -6.53
C LEU A 132 10.47 3.17 -7.76
N GLY A 133 10.93 2.58 -8.85
CA GLY A 133 10.21 2.57 -10.12
C GLY A 133 10.13 3.95 -10.76
N GLU A 134 9.15 4.14 -11.64
CA GLU A 134 9.03 5.33 -12.49
C GLU A 134 7.57 5.55 -12.91
N ALA A 135 7.30 6.68 -13.57
CA ALA A 135 5.96 6.95 -14.08
C ALA A 135 5.56 6.01 -15.22
N PHE A 136 4.27 5.71 -15.32
CA PHE A 136 3.73 4.83 -16.36
C PHE A 136 2.28 5.18 -16.68
N ASP A 137 1.88 5.01 -17.94
CA ASP A 137 0.65 5.63 -18.46
C ASP A 137 -0.62 4.79 -18.30
N ALA A 138 -0.47 3.48 -18.11
CA ALA A 138 -1.59 2.55 -18.08
C ALA A 138 -1.48 1.56 -16.92
N PRO A 139 -2.60 1.20 -16.25
CA PRO A 139 -2.60 0.18 -15.22
C PRO A 139 -1.92 -1.11 -15.70
N ALA A 140 -1.08 -1.66 -14.83
CA ALA A 140 -0.25 -2.82 -15.13
C ALA A 140 -0.80 -4.06 -14.44
N THR A 141 -0.98 -5.16 -15.17
CA THR A 141 -1.23 -6.48 -14.57
C THR A 141 0.01 -6.92 -13.78
N VAL A 142 -0.20 -7.43 -12.56
CA VAL A 142 0.87 -7.89 -11.67
C VAL A 142 0.52 -9.24 -11.03
N THR A 143 1.55 -9.94 -10.56
CA THR A 143 1.40 -11.20 -9.80
C THR A 143 1.32 -10.95 -8.30
N THR A 144 2.11 -10.00 -7.80
CA THR A 144 2.14 -9.60 -6.38
C THR A 144 2.23 -8.09 -6.27
N ILE A 145 1.69 -7.54 -5.19
CA ILE A 145 1.81 -6.11 -4.85
C ILE A 145 2.50 -5.94 -3.50
N ASP A 146 3.02 -4.74 -3.28
CA ASP A 146 3.51 -4.30 -1.98
C ASP A 146 2.35 -4.07 -0.99
N GLU A 147 2.67 -4.18 0.30
CA GLU A 147 1.73 -4.01 1.40
C GLU A 147 1.31 -2.57 1.67
N LEU A 148 2.07 -1.56 1.21
CA LEU A 148 1.92 -0.16 1.62
C LEU A 148 0.54 0.43 1.32
N VAL A 149 -0.07 0.05 0.19
CA VAL A 149 -1.42 0.43 -0.23
C VAL A 149 -2.04 -0.72 -1.01
N ILE A 150 -3.18 -1.20 -0.54
CA ILE A 150 -3.97 -2.25 -1.18
C ILE A 150 -5.40 -1.72 -1.35
N VAL A 151 -5.84 -1.58 -2.59
CA VAL A 151 -7.22 -1.22 -2.90
C VAL A 151 -7.99 -2.49 -3.21
N VAL A 152 -9.05 -2.73 -2.45
CA VAL A 152 -9.89 -3.91 -2.57
C VAL A 152 -11.21 -3.52 -3.25
N ASN A 153 -11.55 -4.22 -4.33
CA ASN A 153 -12.91 -4.25 -4.84
C ASN A 153 -13.73 -5.23 -3.98
N ARG A 154 -14.63 -4.70 -3.16
CA ARG A 154 -15.46 -5.50 -2.24
C ARG A 154 -16.29 -6.56 -2.97
N ARG A 155 -16.68 -6.31 -4.22
CA ARG A 155 -17.44 -7.26 -5.05
C ARG A 155 -16.66 -8.54 -5.38
N SER A 156 -15.34 -8.52 -5.23
CA SER A 156 -14.51 -9.73 -5.37
C SER A 156 -14.78 -10.78 -4.29
N GLY A 157 -15.34 -10.37 -3.14
CA GLY A 157 -15.54 -11.24 -1.98
C GLY A 157 -14.24 -11.77 -1.38
N LEU A 158 -13.10 -11.13 -1.66
CA LEU A 158 -11.83 -11.48 -1.05
C LEU A 158 -11.75 -11.02 0.41
N ARG A 159 -11.09 -11.84 1.21
CA ARG A 159 -10.70 -11.57 2.60
C ARG A 159 -9.26 -11.99 2.78
N PHE A 160 -8.59 -11.39 3.76
CA PHE A 160 -7.25 -11.80 4.14
C PHE A 160 -7.30 -13.11 4.93
N ASP A 161 -6.29 -13.95 4.78
CA ASP A 161 -6.12 -15.14 5.60
C ASP A 161 -5.57 -14.77 6.98
N GLU A 162 -6.43 -14.81 8.00
CA GLU A 162 -6.07 -14.44 9.38
C GLU A 162 -5.09 -15.42 10.03
N ASN A 163 -4.86 -16.60 9.44
CA ASN A 163 -3.85 -17.53 9.92
C ASN A 163 -2.43 -17.10 9.52
N LEU A 164 -2.27 -16.18 8.55
CA LEU A 164 -0.97 -15.59 8.22
C LEU A 164 -0.52 -14.68 9.37
N PRO A 165 0.60 -14.98 10.06
CA PRO A 165 1.01 -14.21 11.22
C PRO A 165 1.64 -12.86 10.86
N GLY A 166 1.45 -11.88 11.74
CA GLY A 166 2.15 -10.60 11.70
C GLY A 166 1.76 -9.70 10.53
N PHE A 167 2.71 -8.91 10.06
CA PHE A 167 2.49 -7.76 9.16
C PHE A 167 3.31 -7.87 7.87
N HIS A 168 3.50 -9.09 7.37
CA HIS A 168 4.30 -9.36 6.17
C HIS A 168 3.58 -10.28 5.20
N LEU A 169 3.78 -10.04 3.90
CA LEU A 169 3.36 -10.86 2.78
C LEU A 169 1.84 -11.06 2.63
N TYR A 170 1.03 -10.33 3.40
CA TYR A 170 -0.44 -10.40 3.32
C TYR A 170 -0.96 -9.81 2.01
N ALA A 171 -0.22 -8.88 1.40
CA ALA A 171 -0.52 -8.34 0.07
C ALA A 171 -0.23 -9.37 -1.03
N THR A 172 0.88 -10.10 -0.90
CA THR A 172 1.20 -11.25 -1.77
C THR A 172 0.12 -12.32 -1.65
N ASP A 173 -0.30 -12.66 -0.43
CA ASP A 173 -1.32 -13.67 -0.18
C ASP A 173 -2.66 -13.33 -0.85
N ILE A 174 -3.19 -12.12 -0.65
CA ILE A 174 -4.48 -11.73 -1.21
C ILE A 174 -4.44 -11.60 -2.73
N ALA A 175 -3.29 -11.19 -3.31
CA ALA A 175 -3.10 -11.16 -4.76
C ALA A 175 -3.12 -12.58 -5.36
N LEU A 176 -2.48 -13.55 -4.71
CA LEU A 176 -2.52 -14.95 -5.16
C LEU A 176 -3.91 -15.56 -5.00
N ALA A 177 -4.61 -15.23 -3.90
CA ALA A 177 -6.00 -15.64 -3.70
C ALA A 177 -6.95 -15.04 -4.75
N ALA A 178 -6.72 -13.80 -5.18
CA ALA A 178 -7.43 -13.18 -6.29
C ALA A 178 -7.20 -13.97 -7.59
N ALA A 179 -5.94 -14.26 -7.91
CA ALA A 179 -5.59 -15.00 -9.12
C ALA A 179 -6.17 -16.43 -9.14
N ASP A 180 -6.17 -17.15 -8.01
CA ASP A 180 -6.82 -18.47 -7.88
C ASP A 180 -8.33 -18.43 -8.16
N LYS A 181 -8.98 -17.30 -7.85
CA LYS A 181 -10.40 -17.06 -8.14
C LYS A 181 -10.63 -16.48 -9.54
N GLY A 182 -9.61 -16.42 -10.40
CA GLY A 182 -9.70 -15.83 -11.74
C GLY A 182 -9.98 -14.33 -11.74
N ARG A 183 -9.56 -13.62 -10.68
CA ARG A 183 -9.76 -12.17 -10.52
C ARG A 183 -8.48 -11.40 -10.85
N GLY A 184 -8.63 -10.23 -11.48
CA GLY A 184 -7.50 -9.39 -11.86
C GLY A 184 -6.81 -8.70 -10.67
N VAL A 185 -5.48 -8.61 -10.76
CA VAL A 185 -4.61 -7.88 -9.83
C VAL A 185 -3.79 -6.87 -10.64
N TYR A 186 -3.82 -5.61 -10.22
CA TYR A 186 -3.24 -4.51 -10.97
C TYR A 186 -2.39 -3.59 -10.11
N VAL A 187 -1.56 -2.79 -10.77
CA VAL A 187 -0.91 -1.61 -10.19
C VAL A 187 -1.32 -0.39 -11.01
N VAL A 188 -1.73 0.69 -10.34
CA VAL A 188 -2.09 1.97 -10.97
C VAL A 188 -1.04 3.03 -10.67
N HIS A 189 -0.90 4.00 -11.55
CA HIS A 189 0.01 5.12 -11.33
C HIS A 189 -0.65 6.17 -10.43
N ALA A 190 -0.47 6.00 -9.12
CA ALA A 190 -0.86 6.98 -8.11
C ALA A 190 0.24 7.05 -7.03
N PRO A 191 1.36 7.75 -7.29
CA PRO A 191 2.54 7.70 -6.45
C PRO A 191 2.28 8.18 -5.03
N VAL A 192 3.01 7.59 -4.08
CA VAL A 192 2.92 7.91 -2.65
C VAL A 192 4.30 8.10 -2.03
N VAL A 193 4.33 8.83 -0.93
CA VAL A 193 5.50 8.90 -0.05
C VAL A 193 5.33 7.87 1.06
N HIS A 194 6.22 6.89 1.12
CA HIS A 194 6.27 5.89 2.18
C HIS A 194 7.43 6.21 3.13
N ASN A 195 7.09 6.72 4.31
CA ASN A 195 8.05 7.07 5.35
C ASN A 195 8.43 5.83 6.20
N SER A 196 8.87 4.79 5.48
CA SER A 196 9.21 3.48 6.01
C SER A 196 10.47 3.48 6.87
N VAL A 197 10.61 2.40 7.63
CA VAL A 197 11.85 2.09 8.37
C VAL A 197 12.74 1.20 7.49
N PRO A 198 14.07 1.43 7.46
CA PRO A 198 14.99 0.58 6.74
C PRO A 198 14.86 -0.91 7.12
N VAL A 199 14.73 -1.78 6.13
CA VAL A 199 14.71 -3.23 6.33
C VAL A 199 16.16 -3.71 6.51
N LEU A 200 16.59 -3.82 7.76
CA LEU A 200 17.96 -4.23 8.11
C LEU A 200 18.15 -5.75 8.22
N SER A 201 17.07 -6.52 8.35
CA SER A 201 17.10 -7.98 8.30
C SER A 201 15.72 -8.55 7.96
N LEU A 202 15.70 -9.71 7.31
CA LEU A 202 14.49 -10.54 7.17
C LEU A 202 14.53 -11.61 8.26
N SER A 203 14.23 -11.27 9.51
CA SER A 203 14.27 -12.21 10.63
C SER A 203 12.90 -12.31 11.32
N GLY A 204 12.77 -13.23 12.27
CA GLY A 204 11.58 -13.36 13.12
C GLY A 204 10.29 -13.47 12.31
N ALA A 205 9.42 -12.46 12.46
CA ALA A 205 8.08 -12.40 11.86
C ALA A 205 8.07 -12.57 10.34
N TYR A 206 9.05 -11.99 9.62
CA TYR A 206 9.09 -12.14 8.15
C TYR A 206 9.34 -13.60 7.75
N VAL A 207 10.24 -14.30 8.44
CA VAL A 207 10.52 -15.72 8.17
C VAL A 207 9.31 -16.61 8.47
N GLN A 208 8.53 -16.26 9.50
CA GLN A 208 7.28 -16.97 9.82
C GLN A 208 6.25 -16.82 8.69
N ALA A 209 6.01 -15.58 8.24
CA ALA A 209 5.13 -15.31 7.10
C ALA A 209 5.64 -15.99 5.80
N TYR A 210 6.95 -15.95 5.55
CA TYR A 210 7.57 -16.62 4.40
C TYR A 210 7.30 -18.12 4.40
N LYS A 211 7.57 -18.80 5.52
CA LYS A 211 7.35 -20.25 5.65
C LYS A 211 5.87 -20.61 5.55
N TYR A 212 5.00 -19.78 6.12
CA TYR A 212 3.56 -19.94 6.00
C TYR A 212 3.12 -19.93 4.53
N LEU A 213 3.51 -18.90 3.77
CA LEU A 213 3.14 -18.80 2.35
C LEU A 213 3.85 -19.81 1.47
N GLN A 214 5.10 -20.16 1.77
CA GLN A 214 5.81 -21.24 1.09
C GLN A 214 5.03 -22.55 1.17
N LYS A 215 4.42 -22.86 2.33
CA LYS A 215 3.57 -24.04 2.50
C LYS A 215 2.23 -23.87 1.79
N LYS A 216 1.52 -22.77 2.04
CA LYS A 216 0.18 -22.48 1.48
C LYS A 216 0.18 -22.47 -0.05
N TRP A 217 1.17 -21.82 -0.64
CA TRP A 217 1.29 -21.59 -2.08
C TRP A 217 2.33 -22.50 -2.75
N SER A 218 2.61 -23.66 -2.17
CA SER A 218 3.64 -24.60 -2.66
C SER A 218 3.48 -24.99 -4.14
N HIS A 219 2.24 -25.02 -4.63
CA HIS A 219 1.86 -25.33 -6.01
C HIS A 219 2.12 -24.18 -7.00
N ARG A 220 2.27 -22.93 -6.51
CA ARG A 220 2.60 -21.74 -7.31
C ARG A 220 4.07 -21.33 -7.23
N LEU A 221 4.89 -22.01 -6.41
CA LEU A 221 6.30 -21.65 -6.28
C LEU A 221 7.11 -21.92 -7.57
N PRO A 222 8.08 -21.05 -7.92
CA PRO A 222 8.51 -19.86 -7.18
C PRO A 222 7.60 -18.63 -7.40
N ILE A 223 7.50 -17.77 -6.38
CA ILE A 223 6.73 -16.53 -6.44
C ILE A 223 7.67 -15.36 -6.17
N VAL A 224 7.80 -14.45 -7.13
CA VAL A 224 8.57 -13.21 -6.96
C VAL A 224 7.71 -12.21 -6.20
N THR A 225 8.22 -11.69 -5.08
CA THR A 225 7.57 -10.64 -4.28
C THR A 225 8.37 -9.34 -4.38
N THR A 226 7.85 -8.24 -3.82
CA THR A 226 8.54 -6.95 -3.79
C THR A 226 9.83 -6.96 -2.94
N VAL A 227 10.02 -7.96 -2.08
CA VAL A 227 11.16 -8.09 -1.16
C VAL A 227 12.14 -9.18 -1.61
N THR A 228 11.64 -10.39 -1.87
CA THR A 228 12.46 -11.54 -2.31
C THR A 228 11.60 -12.59 -3.02
N ILE A 229 12.20 -13.71 -3.42
CA ILE A 229 11.49 -14.82 -4.05
C ILE A 229 11.06 -15.83 -2.97
N LEU A 230 9.78 -16.15 -2.91
CA LEU A 230 9.27 -17.35 -2.23
C LEU A 230 9.68 -18.56 -3.09
N SER A 231 10.63 -19.36 -2.60
CA SER A 231 11.17 -20.52 -3.32
C SER A 231 10.99 -21.79 -2.49
N ARG A 232 10.97 -22.96 -3.14
CA ARG A 232 10.78 -24.24 -2.44
C ARG A 232 11.86 -24.54 -1.42
N THR A 233 13.12 -24.17 -1.70
CA THR A 233 14.27 -24.51 -0.87
C THR A 233 14.63 -23.43 0.15
N GLY A 234 13.99 -22.25 0.11
CA GLY A 234 14.34 -21.11 0.96
C GLY A 234 15.68 -20.45 0.63
N TRP A 235 16.39 -20.91 -0.41
CA TRP A 235 17.69 -20.35 -0.83
C TRP A 235 17.61 -18.85 -1.12
N SER A 236 16.50 -18.40 -1.70
CA SER A 236 16.25 -16.98 -1.98
C SER A 236 16.15 -16.15 -0.70
N LEU A 237 15.50 -16.67 0.34
CA LEU A 237 15.42 -16.01 1.65
C LEU A 237 16.80 -15.90 2.28
N TRP A 238 17.57 -17.00 2.29
CA TRP A 238 18.93 -17.03 2.78
C TRP A 238 19.81 -16.01 2.03
N ARG A 239 19.80 -16.02 0.69
CA ARG A 239 20.60 -15.08 -0.12
C ARG A 239 20.23 -13.62 0.13
N THR A 240 18.96 -13.31 0.36
CA THR A 240 18.53 -11.94 0.71
C THR A 240 18.94 -11.57 2.13
N GLN A 241 18.79 -12.48 3.10
CA GLN A 241 19.30 -12.27 4.46
C GLN A 241 20.80 -11.99 4.47
N PHE A 242 21.60 -12.74 3.71
CA PHE A 242 23.05 -12.50 3.61
C PHE A 242 23.40 -11.14 3.01
N ARG A 243 22.60 -10.63 2.07
CA ARG A 243 22.79 -9.30 1.50
C ARG A 243 22.44 -8.16 2.48
N LEU A 244 21.46 -8.39 3.35
CA LEU A 244 20.99 -7.39 4.32
C LEU A 244 21.77 -7.42 5.64
N ALA A 245 22.20 -8.61 6.07
CA ALA A 245 22.84 -8.81 7.37
C ALA A 245 24.34 -8.46 7.32
N GLY A 246 24.70 -7.31 7.88
CA GLY A 246 26.04 -7.09 8.44
C GLY A 246 26.20 -7.86 9.75
N TRP A 247 26.38 -9.19 9.67
CA TRP A 247 26.90 -10.14 10.68
C TRP A 247 26.35 -10.17 12.14
N ASP A 248 25.52 -9.23 12.61
CA ASP A 248 24.98 -9.24 13.98
C ASP A 248 23.52 -8.75 14.02
N GLY A 249 22.59 -9.68 14.29
CA GLY A 249 21.15 -9.39 14.38
C GLY A 249 20.77 -8.46 15.54
N ALA A 250 21.50 -8.50 16.67
CA ALA A 250 21.27 -7.59 17.78
C ALA A 250 21.74 -6.16 17.44
N ARG A 251 22.84 -6.04 16.70
CA ARG A 251 23.30 -4.75 16.14
C ARG A 251 22.33 -4.19 15.10
N ALA A 252 21.78 -5.04 14.23
CA ALA A 252 20.76 -4.64 13.27
C ALA A 252 19.48 -4.14 13.97
N GLN A 253 19.03 -4.82 15.03
CA GLN A 253 17.87 -4.40 15.81
C GLN A 253 18.10 -3.06 16.51
N ARG A 254 19.24 -2.88 17.20
CA ARG A 254 19.58 -1.59 17.83
C ARG A 254 19.65 -0.44 16.82
N ARG A 255 20.25 -0.71 15.65
CA ARG A 255 20.34 0.27 14.57
C ARG A 255 18.96 0.61 14.00
N ARG A 256 18.05 -0.37 13.91
CA ARG A 256 16.66 -0.14 13.50
C ARG A 256 15.96 0.79 14.48
N GLU A 257 16.06 0.52 15.77
CA GLU A 257 15.46 1.37 16.83
C GLU A 257 16.03 2.80 16.80
N GLU A 258 17.32 2.94 16.51
CA GLU A 258 17.94 4.26 16.31
C GLU A 258 17.35 4.98 15.09
N LEU A 259 17.22 4.29 13.95
CA LEU A 259 16.67 4.86 12.71
C LEU A 259 15.17 5.18 12.84
N GLU A 260 14.42 4.39 13.61
CA GLU A 260 13.02 4.66 13.95
C GLU A 260 12.84 5.94 14.78
N ARG A 261 13.85 6.33 15.57
CA ARG A 261 13.85 7.57 16.36
C ARG A 261 14.31 8.80 15.57
N ARG A 262 14.90 8.62 14.38
CA ARG A 262 15.35 9.77 13.59
C ARG A 262 14.14 10.55 13.08
N PRO A 263 14.19 11.90 13.11
CA PRO A 263 13.18 12.71 12.46
C PRO A 263 13.10 12.33 10.99
N ARG A 264 11.90 11.96 10.54
CA ARG A 264 11.65 11.71 9.12
C ARG A 264 11.45 13.06 8.42
N ARG A 265 11.80 13.11 7.13
CA ARG A 265 11.47 14.27 6.30
C ARG A 265 9.96 14.45 6.26
N ASP A 266 9.52 15.70 6.22
CA ASP A 266 8.12 16.01 5.99
C ASP A 266 7.68 15.36 4.66
N PRO A 267 6.63 14.52 4.68
CA PRO A 267 6.25 13.79 3.48
C PRO A 267 5.69 14.71 2.38
N GLY A 268 5.10 15.85 2.73
CA GLY A 268 4.62 16.85 1.78
C GLY A 268 5.75 17.58 1.06
N GLU A 269 6.84 17.91 1.78
CA GLU A 269 8.07 18.45 1.17
C GLU A 269 8.69 17.44 0.20
N VAL A 270 8.79 16.17 0.59
CA VAL A 270 9.30 15.09 -0.28
C VAL A 270 8.41 14.94 -1.52
N ALA A 271 7.09 14.91 -1.35
CA ALA A 271 6.13 14.81 -2.45
C ALA A 271 6.27 16.01 -3.41
N THR A 272 6.48 17.22 -2.89
CA THR A 272 6.71 18.42 -3.70
C THR A 272 8.01 18.31 -4.51
N MET A 273 9.10 17.91 -3.85
CA MET A 273 10.42 17.74 -4.48
C MET A 273 10.39 16.72 -5.63
N LEU A 274 9.66 15.61 -5.45
CA LEU A 274 9.52 14.55 -6.46
C LEU A 274 8.47 14.86 -7.53
N GLY A 275 7.77 15.99 -7.40
CA GLY A 275 6.73 16.43 -8.31
C GLY A 275 5.41 15.65 -8.19
N TYR A 276 5.18 14.93 -7.09
CA TYR A 276 3.93 14.21 -6.85
C TYR A 276 2.76 15.16 -6.54
N GLU A 277 3.06 16.36 -6.05
CA GLU A 277 2.07 17.40 -5.75
C GLU A 277 1.64 18.20 -7.00
N ARG A 278 2.17 17.84 -8.18
CA ARG A 278 1.78 18.48 -9.45
C ARG A 278 0.38 18.00 -9.87
N PRO A 279 -0.45 18.88 -10.46
CA PRO A 279 -1.81 18.55 -10.88
C PRO A 279 -1.92 17.36 -11.83
#